data_AF-A0A965PZF9-F1
#
_entry.id   AF-A0A965PZF9-F1
#
_cell.length_a   1.000
_cell.length_b   1.000
_cell.length_c   1.000
_cell.angle_alpha   90.00
_cell.angle_beta   90.00
_cell.angle_gamma   90.00
#
_symmetry.space_group_name_H-M   'P 1'
#
loop_
_entity.id
_entity.type
_entity.pdbx_description
1 polymer ?
#
loop_
_entity_poly.entity_id
_entity_poly.type
_entity_poly.pdbx_seq_one_letter_code
_entity_poly.pdbx_strand_id
1 'polypeptide(L)'
;MSGVLIGNEVLDAMPVQLLARAGGAWFERGVAAGEAGFTWSDRPSSLRPPCDIEGDHDYLCEIHPQGEAFVRSLGQRLQRGLILLLDYGFGQDEYYHPQRHMGTVMCHRGHRSDMHPLADVGLKDITAHVNFRGIASAGDETGLELLGYATQAHFLMNCGLVDLMQAAGAAQRNRAEKLILEHEMGELFKVIALGRGLDEPLLGFARGDRSHRL
;
A
#
# COMPACT_ATOMS: atom_id res chain seq x y z
N MET A 1 -15.63 -19.00 -4.41
CA MET A 1 -15.81 -18.73 -2.97
C MET A 1 -16.76 -17.55 -2.80
N SER A 2 -17.57 -17.53 -1.74
CA SER A 2 -18.44 -16.39 -1.42
C SER A 2 -18.24 -15.96 0.02
N GLY A 3 -18.08 -14.66 0.28
CA GLY A 3 -17.85 -14.16 1.63
C GLY A 3 -17.13 -12.81 1.65
N VAL A 4 -16.65 -12.44 2.85
CA VAL A 4 -15.85 -11.23 3.07
C VAL A 4 -14.43 -11.64 3.45
N LEU A 5 -13.45 -11.12 2.73
CA LEU A 5 -12.04 -11.23 3.06
C LEU A 5 -11.54 -9.90 3.60
N ILE A 6 -10.73 -9.97 4.65
CA ILE A 6 -10.08 -8.81 5.27
C ILE A 6 -8.58 -9.06 5.27
N GLY A 7 -7.82 -8.12 4.72
CA GLY A 7 -6.37 -8.05 4.88
C GLY A 7 -6.00 -6.73 5.56
N ASN A 8 -5.33 -6.79 6.70
CA ASN A 8 -4.85 -5.61 7.42
C ASN A 8 -3.33 -5.71 7.51
N GLU A 9 -2.61 -4.78 6.88
CA GLU A 9 -1.15 -4.74 6.85
C GLU A 9 -0.58 -6.08 6.35
N VAL A 10 -1.04 -6.45 5.16
CA VAL A 10 -0.64 -7.68 4.47
C VAL A 10 0.02 -7.35 3.13
N LEU A 11 -0.36 -6.24 2.49
CA LEU A 11 0.16 -5.87 1.18
C LEU A 11 1.55 -5.24 1.30
N ASP A 12 1.78 -4.43 2.34
CA ASP A 12 3.06 -3.75 2.58
C ASP A 12 4.22 -4.73 2.83
N ALA A 13 3.91 -5.89 3.39
CA ALA A 13 4.87 -6.97 3.64
C ALA A 13 5.12 -7.87 2.41
N MET A 14 4.41 -7.66 1.30
CA MET A 14 4.65 -8.44 0.09
C MET A 14 5.93 -7.96 -0.62
N PRO A 15 6.72 -8.89 -1.21
CA PRO A 15 7.94 -8.51 -1.90
C PRO A 15 7.70 -7.48 -3.00
N VAL A 16 8.60 -6.50 -3.10
CA VAL A 16 8.62 -5.49 -4.17
C VAL A 16 9.88 -5.64 -5.02
N GLN A 17 9.84 -5.13 -6.25
CA GLN A 17 11.05 -4.94 -7.05
C GLN A 17 11.45 -3.46 -7.03
N LEU A 18 12.75 -3.21 -6.88
CA LEU A 18 13.30 -1.86 -6.89
C LEU A 18 13.74 -1.46 -8.30
N LEU A 19 13.29 -0.31 -8.76
CA LEU A 19 13.74 0.33 -9.98
C LEU A 19 14.51 1.60 -9.64
N ALA A 20 15.72 1.71 -10.18
CA ALA A 20 16.56 2.89 -10.04
C ALA A 20 16.72 3.58 -11.39
N ARG A 21 16.41 4.87 -11.45
CA ARG A 21 16.77 5.77 -12.54
C ARG A 21 18.07 6.45 -12.19
N ALA A 22 19.09 6.30 -13.04
CA ALA A 22 20.38 6.97 -12.91
C ALA A 22 20.85 7.45 -14.28
N GLY A 23 21.16 8.74 -14.39
CA GLY A 23 21.58 9.35 -15.67
C GLY A 23 20.54 9.17 -16.80
N GLY A 24 19.25 9.23 -16.46
CA GLY A 24 18.13 9.08 -17.40
C GLY A 24 17.83 7.63 -17.83
N ALA A 25 18.67 6.66 -17.46
CA ALA A 25 18.44 5.25 -17.74
C ALA A 25 17.87 4.53 -16.51
N TRP A 26 17.05 3.51 -16.76
CA TRP A 26 16.42 2.70 -15.72
C TRP A 26 17.14 1.37 -15.54
N PHE A 27 17.27 0.97 -14.28
CA PHE A 27 17.91 -0.24 -13.82
C PHE A 27 16.97 -0.96 -12.84
N GLU A 28 17.05 -2.29 -12.82
CA GLU A 28 16.53 -3.06 -11.69
C GLU A 28 17.62 -3.11 -10.62
N ARG A 29 17.28 -2.66 -9.41
CA ARG A 29 18.17 -2.70 -8.25
C ARG A 29 18.01 -4.04 -7.55
N GLY A 30 18.99 -4.92 -7.77
CA GLY A 30 19.09 -6.22 -7.13
C GLY A 30 20.07 -6.21 -5.95
N VAL A 31 20.27 -7.41 -5.39
CA VAL A 31 21.21 -7.66 -4.30
C VAL A 31 22.31 -8.59 -4.79
N ALA A 32 23.55 -8.28 -4.43
CA ALA A 32 24.73 -9.11 -4.67
C ALA A 32 25.46 -9.42 -3.36
N ALA A 33 26.27 -10.49 -3.37
CA ALA A 33 27.23 -10.72 -2.29
C ALA A 33 28.44 -9.80 -2.48
N GLY A 34 28.81 -9.07 -1.42
CA GLY A 34 30.05 -8.30 -1.29
C GLY A 34 30.95 -8.88 -0.20
N GLU A 35 32.10 -8.24 0.02
CA GLU A 35 33.12 -8.75 0.98
C GLU A 35 32.63 -8.81 2.43
N ALA A 36 31.77 -7.88 2.84
CA ALA A 36 31.28 -7.73 4.21
C ALA A 36 29.79 -8.08 4.39
N GLY A 37 29.15 -8.69 3.38
CA GLY A 37 27.72 -9.01 3.41
C GLY A 37 27.01 -8.68 2.10
N PHE A 38 25.72 -8.36 2.17
CA PHE A 38 24.93 -8.01 0.98
C PHE A 38 25.16 -6.55 0.56
N THR A 39 25.18 -6.31 -0.75
CA THR A 39 25.28 -4.96 -1.35
C THR A 39 24.27 -4.79 -2.48
N TRP A 40 23.94 -3.55 -2.80
CA TRP A 40 23.13 -3.22 -3.96
C TRP A 40 23.89 -3.48 -5.26
N SER A 41 23.19 -3.97 -6.27
CA SER A 41 23.72 -4.19 -7.61
C SER A 41 22.66 -3.85 -8.65
N ASP A 42 22.85 -2.72 -9.31
CA ASP A 42 21.93 -2.22 -10.34
C ASP A 42 22.26 -2.90 -11.69
N ARG A 43 21.22 -3.40 -12.38
CA ARG A 43 21.33 -4.05 -13.70
C ARG A 43 20.43 -3.35 -14.70
N PRO A 44 20.88 -3.13 -15.96
CA PRO A 44 20.02 -2.55 -16.99
C PRO A 44 18.70 -3.31 -17.11
N SER A 45 17.58 -2.59 -17.14
CA SER A 45 16.25 -3.20 -17.17
C SER A 45 15.31 -2.44 -18.10
N SER A 46 14.38 -3.18 -18.71
CA SER A 46 13.25 -2.61 -19.44
C SER A 46 12.04 -2.34 -18.56
N LEU A 47 12.07 -2.76 -17.28
CA LEU A 47 11.00 -2.49 -16.33
C LEU A 47 10.88 -0.99 -16.05
N ARG A 48 9.65 -0.51 -15.88
CA ARG A 48 9.34 0.90 -15.61
C ARG A 48 8.27 0.99 -14.53
N PRO A 49 8.23 2.10 -13.77
CA PRO A 49 7.02 2.46 -13.05
C PRO A 49 5.81 2.53 -14.01
N PRO A 50 4.57 2.35 -13.52
CA PRO A 50 3.37 2.35 -14.35
C PRO A 50 3.01 3.73 -14.94
N CYS A 51 3.76 4.78 -14.57
CA CYS A 51 3.64 6.13 -15.10
C CYS A 51 5.01 6.74 -15.35
N ASP A 52 5.06 7.77 -16.18
CA ASP A 52 6.25 8.57 -16.33
C ASP A 52 6.52 9.37 -15.05
N ILE A 53 7.79 9.47 -14.67
CA ILE A 53 8.24 10.22 -13.49
C ILE A 53 8.91 11.50 -13.98
N GLU A 54 8.30 12.63 -13.65
CA GLU A 54 8.80 13.95 -14.07
C GLU A 54 10.19 14.25 -13.50
N GLY A 55 10.95 15.05 -14.26
CA GLY A 55 12.31 15.47 -13.93
C GLY A 55 13.39 14.48 -14.37
N ASP A 56 14.64 14.94 -14.32
CA ASP A 56 15.81 14.20 -14.80
C ASP A 56 16.70 13.67 -13.66
N HIS A 57 16.31 13.89 -12.41
CA HIS A 57 17.07 13.47 -11.24
C HIS A 57 17.04 11.95 -11.05
N ASP A 58 18.06 11.46 -10.33
CA ASP A 58 18.11 10.08 -9.89
C ASP A 58 16.89 9.76 -9.02
N TYR A 59 16.30 8.60 -9.27
CA TYR A 59 15.02 8.21 -8.66
C TYR A 59 15.04 6.74 -8.29
N LEU A 60 14.58 6.39 -7.11
CA LEU A 60 14.38 5.02 -6.66
C LEU A 60 12.90 4.82 -6.33
N CYS A 61 12.32 3.71 -6.78
CA CYS A 61 10.97 3.32 -6.39
C CYS A 61 10.73 1.83 -6.46
N GLU A 62 9.58 1.44 -5.92
CA GLU A 62 9.04 0.09 -5.92
C GLU A 62 8.01 -0.12 -7.03
N ILE A 63 8.00 -1.31 -7.62
CA ILE A 63 6.83 -1.89 -8.29
C ILE A 63 6.37 -3.13 -7.50
N HIS A 64 5.08 -3.47 -7.59
CA HIS A 64 4.42 -4.37 -6.63
C HIS A 64 3.84 -5.66 -7.27
N PRO A 65 4.59 -6.38 -8.12
CA PRO A 65 3.99 -7.47 -8.89
C PRO A 65 3.44 -8.61 -8.01
N GLN A 66 4.01 -8.84 -6.83
CA GLN A 66 3.53 -9.84 -5.88
C GLN A 66 2.22 -9.41 -5.20
N GLY A 67 2.10 -8.15 -4.78
CA GLY A 67 0.86 -7.57 -4.26
C GLY A 67 -0.27 -7.63 -5.27
N GLU A 68 0.02 -7.25 -6.52
CA GLU A 68 -0.93 -7.36 -7.63
C GLU A 68 -1.30 -8.81 -7.93
N ALA A 69 -0.33 -9.74 -7.93
CA ALA A 69 -0.60 -11.16 -8.15
C ALA A 69 -1.45 -11.78 -7.04
N PHE A 70 -1.27 -11.34 -5.80
CA PHE A 70 -2.12 -11.74 -4.68
C PHE A 70 -3.56 -11.31 -4.91
N VAL A 71 -3.79 -10.04 -5.26
CA VAL A 71 -5.14 -9.51 -5.54
C VAL A 71 -5.79 -10.23 -6.72
N ARG A 72 -5.05 -10.43 -7.82
CA ARG A 72 -5.53 -11.24 -8.96
C ARG A 72 -5.96 -12.64 -8.52
N SER A 73 -5.16 -13.28 -7.66
CA SER A 73 -5.47 -14.62 -7.13
C SER A 73 -6.71 -14.64 -6.23
N LEU A 74 -7.04 -13.53 -5.56
CA LEU A 74 -8.29 -13.40 -4.81
C LEU A 74 -9.48 -13.21 -5.75
N GLY A 75 -9.36 -12.32 -6.74
CA GLY A 75 -10.43 -12.03 -7.69
C GLY A 75 -10.82 -13.21 -8.59
N GLN A 76 -9.85 -14.05 -8.96
CA GLN A 76 -10.11 -15.32 -9.65
C GLN A 76 -10.97 -16.30 -8.81
N ARG A 77 -10.89 -16.21 -7.48
CA ARG A 77 -11.60 -17.14 -6.58
C ARG A 77 -12.95 -16.59 -6.10
N LEU A 78 -13.08 -15.28 -5.96
CA LEU A 78 -14.28 -14.64 -5.42
C LEU A 78 -15.42 -14.72 -6.44
N GLN A 79 -16.48 -15.44 -6.10
CA GLN A 79 -17.69 -15.54 -6.91
C GLN A 79 -18.72 -14.48 -6.51
N ARG A 80 -18.80 -14.15 -5.22
CA ARG A 80 -19.64 -13.08 -4.70
C ARG A 80 -19.11 -12.60 -3.35
N GLY A 81 -19.08 -11.29 -3.12
CA GLY A 81 -18.74 -10.71 -1.82
C GLY A 81 -17.71 -9.60 -1.92
N LEU A 82 -16.92 -9.44 -0.86
CA LEU A 82 -16.08 -8.27 -0.61
C LEU A 82 -14.66 -8.69 -0.23
N ILE A 83 -13.67 -7.96 -0.73
CA ILE A 83 -12.28 -7.96 -0.29
C ILE A 83 -12.00 -6.55 0.25
N LEU A 84 -11.68 -6.46 1.53
CA LEU A 84 -11.34 -5.22 2.21
C LEU A 84 -9.85 -5.26 2.58
N LEU A 85 -9.06 -4.35 2.03
CA LEU A 85 -7.62 -4.27 2.28
C LEU A 85 -7.31 -2.93 2.95
N LEU A 86 -6.66 -3.00 4.12
CA LEU A 86 -6.28 -1.86 4.95
C LEU A 86 -4.77 -1.84 5.03
N ASP A 87 -4.17 -0.75 4.57
CA ASP A 87 -2.73 -0.64 4.52
C ASP A 87 -2.27 0.82 4.36
N TYR A 88 -0.99 1.10 4.56
CA TYR A 88 -0.42 2.42 4.38
C TYR A 88 0.14 2.61 2.97
N GLY A 89 -0.26 3.70 2.31
CA GLY A 89 0.12 3.94 0.93
C GLY A 89 -0.70 5.01 0.23
N PHE A 90 -0.60 5.02 -1.10
CA PHE A 90 -0.97 6.15 -1.93
C PHE A 90 -1.63 5.71 -3.24
N GLY A 91 -2.37 6.62 -3.89
CA GLY A 91 -2.70 6.52 -5.32
C GLY A 91 -1.45 6.71 -6.18
N GLN A 92 -1.53 6.43 -7.48
CA GLN A 92 -0.35 6.38 -8.35
C GLN A 92 0.46 7.68 -8.36
N ASP A 93 -0.20 8.82 -8.55
CA ASP A 93 0.46 10.12 -8.70
C ASP A 93 1.22 10.55 -7.43
N GLU A 94 0.70 10.18 -6.25
CA GLU A 94 1.34 10.47 -4.96
C GLU A 94 2.42 9.43 -4.61
N TYR A 95 2.25 8.18 -5.07
CA TYR A 95 3.25 7.13 -4.93
C TYR A 95 4.51 7.45 -5.74
N TYR A 96 4.36 7.85 -7.00
CA TYR A 96 5.48 8.14 -7.91
C TYR A 96 5.76 9.64 -8.03
N HIS A 97 5.32 10.44 -7.06
CA HIS A 97 5.55 11.88 -7.06
C HIS A 97 7.05 12.21 -7.14
N PRO A 98 7.50 13.19 -7.94
CA PRO A 98 8.93 13.47 -8.16
C PRO A 98 9.78 13.68 -6.90
N GLN A 99 9.16 14.17 -5.81
CA GLN A 99 9.84 14.37 -4.52
C GLN A 99 10.03 13.06 -3.73
N ARG A 100 9.35 11.97 -4.07
CA ARG A 100 9.50 10.65 -3.46
C ARG A 100 10.60 9.82 -4.15
N HIS A 101 11.70 10.47 -4.46
CA HIS A 101 12.81 9.90 -5.23
C HIS A 101 13.66 8.87 -4.48
N MET A 102 13.36 8.61 -3.20
CA MET A 102 14.04 7.61 -2.38
C MET A 102 13.19 6.35 -2.15
N GLY A 103 12.03 6.25 -2.80
CA GLY A 103 11.09 5.14 -2.61
C GLY A 103 10.41 5.16 -1.25
N THR A 104 9.94 4.00 -0.83
CA THR A 104 9.13 3.81 0.37
C THR A 104 9.55 2.63 1.24
N VAL A 105 10.57 1.86 0.83
CA VAL A 105 11.10 0.75 1.62
C VAL A 105 11.51 1.23 3.02
N MET A 106 10.91 0.66 4.04
CA MET A 106 11.23 0.91 5.44
C MET A 106 11.55 -0.40 6.14
N CYS A 107 12.47 -0.35 7.10
CA CYS A 107 12.85 -1.49 7.92
C CYS A 107 12.52 -1.21 9.38
N HIS A 108 11.97 -2.19 10.09
CA HIS A 108 11.59 -2.04 11.50
C HIS A 108 12.23 -3.11 12.39
N ARG A 109 12.81 -2.68 13.52
CA ARG A 109 13.37 -3.58 14.55
C ARG A 109 13.34 -2.92 15.92
N GLY A 110 12.67 -3.54 16.89
CA GLY A 110 12.66 -3.07 18.29
C GLY A 110 12.17 -1.63 18.47
N HIS A 111 11.10 -1.24 17.75
CA HIS A 111 10.56 0.13 17.70
C HIS A 111 11.50 1.19 17.11
N ARG A 112 12.49 0.77 16.32
CA ARG A 112 13.34 1.66 15.52
C ARG A 112 13.10 1.39 14.05
N SER A 113 13.18 2.45 13.25
CA SER A 113 12.98 2.40 11.80
C SER A 113 14.21 2.93 11.07
N ASP A 114 14.57 2.31 9.95
CA ASP A 114 15.65 2.76 9.07
C ASP A 114 15.42 2.30 7.61
N MET A 115 16.25 2.78 6.68
CA MET A 115 16.13 2.50 5.23
C MET A 115 17.15 1.46 4.72
N HIS A 116 17.70 0.60 5.60
CA HIS A 116 18.81 -0.30 5.28
C HIS A 116 18.39 -1.78 5.37
N PRO A 117 17.72 -2.32 4.34
CA PRO A 117 17.21 -3.70 4.32
C PRO A 117 18.32 -4.76 4.24
N LEU A 118 19.51 -4.38 3.75
CA LEU A 118 20.66 -5.29 3.63
C LEU A 118 21.46 -5.43 4.94
N ALA A 119 21.12 -4.66 5.97
CA ALA A 119 21.72 -4.75 7.30
C ALA A 119 20.86 -5.62 8.22
N ASP A 120 21.49 -6.45 9.06
CA ASP A 120 20.81 -7.36 9.99
C ASP A 120 19.73 -8.25 9.33
N VAL A 121 20.02 -8.80 8.15
CA VAL A 121 19.06 -9.58 7.36
C VAL A 121 18.45 -10.71 8.19
N GLY A 122 17.12 -10.82 8.15
CA GLY A 122 16.34 -11.78 8.94
C GLY A 122 16.01 -11.32 10.36
N LEU A 123 16.54 -10.18 10.82
CA LEU A 123 16.25 -9.61 12.14
C LEU A 123 15.39 -8.34 12.08
N LYS A 124 15.11 -7.85 10.87
CA LYS A 124 14.24 -6.69 10.62
C LYS A 124 13.04 -7.12 9.79
N ASP A 125 11.91 -6.48 10.07
CA ASP A 125 10.82 -6.43 9.11
C ASP A 125 11.16 -5.46 7.99
N ILE A 126 10.74 -5.75 6.76
CA ILE A 126 11.00 -4.93 5.57
C ILE A 126 9.67 -4.77 4.84
N THR A 127 9.23 -3.53 4.74
CA THR A 127 7.93 -3.19 4.14
C THR A 127 8.09 -2.09 3.10
N ALA A 128 7.10 -1.98 2.21
CA ALA A 128 6.97 -0.86 1.29
C ALA A 128 5.54 -0.34 1.36
N HIS A 129 5.35 0.96 1.10
CA HIS A 129 3.99 1.49 1.02
C HIS A 129 3.25 0.84 -0.15
N VAL A 130 1.93 0.77 -0.06
CA VAL A 130 1.08 0.21 -1.12
C VAL A 130 0.78 1.22 -2.21
N ASN A 131 0.95 0.81 -3.48
CA ASN A 131 0.38 1.52 -4.63
C ASN A 131 -1.07 1.04 -4.86
N PHE A 132 -2.05 1.81 -4.37
CA PHE A 132 -3.47 1.42 -4.44
C PHE A 132 -4.06 1.44 -5.85
N ARG A 133 -3.48 2.19 -6.79
CA ARG A 133 -3.88 2.12 -8.20
C ARG A 133 -3.51 0.77 -8.82
N GLY A 134 -2.33 0.25 -8.49
CA GLY A 134 -1.92 -1.10 -8.88
C GLY A 134 -2.87 -2.16 -8.32
N ILE A 135 -3.23 -2.06 -7.04
CA ILE A 135 -4.19 -2.95 -6.37
C ILE A 135 -5.57 -2.91 -7.04
N ALA A 136 -6.10 -1.72 -7.33
CA ALA A 136 -7.38 -1.57 -8.00
C ALA A 136 -7.36 -2.18 -9.41
N SER A 137 -6.30 -1.91 -10.18
CA SER A 137 -6.14 -2.43 -11.55
C SER A 137 -6.03 -3.95 -11.56
N ALA A 138 -5.26 -4.53 -10.63
CA ALA A 138 -5.16 -5.99 -10.47
C ALA A 138 -6.50 -6.64 -10.10
N GLY A 139 -7.37 -5.94 -9.38
CA GLY A 139 -8.74 -6.38 -9.13
C GLY A 139 -9.59 -6.38 -10.40
N ASP A 140 -9.59 -5.26 -11.11
CA ASP A 140 -10.34 -5.03 -12.35
C ASP A 140 -9.99 -6.05 -13.44
N GLU A 141 -8.71 -6.40 -13.59
CA GLU A 141 -8.21 -7.45 -14.50
C GLU A 141 -8.87 -8.82 -14.32
N THR A 142 -9.46 -9.06 -13.14
CA THR A 142 -10.15 -10.31 -12.82
C THR A 142 -11.66 -10.18 -12.76
N GLY A 143 -12.20 -9.00 -13.08
CA GLY A 143 -13.63 -8.67 -12.99
C GLY A 143 -14.09 -8.43 -11.55
N LEU A 144 -13.23 -7.89 -10.69
CA LEU A 144 -13.67 -7.30 -9.42
C LEU A 144 -14.00 -5.82 -9.67
N GLU A 145 -15.06 -5.35 -9.05
CA GLU A 145 -15.45 -3.95 -9.05
C GLU A 145 -14.75 -3.21 -7.90
N LEU A 146 -14.28 -1.99 -8.16
CA LEU A 146 -13.86 -1.07 -7.11
C LEU A 146 -15.11 -0.51 -6.41
N LEU A 147 -15.34 -0.97 -5.19
CA LEU A 147 -16.51 -0.58 -4.39
C LEU A 147 -16.25 0.63 -3.50
N GLY A 148 -14.99 0.99 -3.30
CA GLY A 148 -14.61 2.21 -2.60
C GLY A 148 -13.11 2.28 -2.27
N TYR A 149 -12.63 3.50 -2.08
CA TYR A 149 -11.27 3.80 -1.63
C TYR A 149 -11.30 5.05 -0.77
N ALA A 150 -10.85 4.97 0.48
CA ALA A 150 -10.87 6.09 1.40
C ALA A 150 -9.67 6.05 2.35
N THR A 151 -9.45 7.14 3.09
CA THR A 151 -8.50 7.10 4.21
C THR A 151 -9.09 6.31 5.37
N GLN A 152 -8.23 5.75 6.23
CA GLN A 152 -8.66 5.03 7.43
C GLN A 152 -9.56 5.90 8.31
N ALA A 153 -9.24 7.18 8.47
CA ALA A 153 -10.06 8.10 9.25
C ALA A 153 -11.50 8.18 8.70
N HIS A 154 -11.67 8.43 7.39
CA HIS A 154 -12.99 8.50 6.78
C HIS A 154 -13.74 7.17 6.89
N PHE A 155 -13.06 6.06 6.61
CA PHE A 155 -13.66 4.73 6.70
C PHE A 155 -14.18 4.43 8.10
N LEU A 156 -13.36 4.64 9.14
CA LEU A 156 -13.73 4.37 10.53
C LEU A 156 -14.81 5.32 11.05
N MET A 157 -14.73 6.61 10.70
CA MET A 157 -15.78 7.58 11.06
C MET A 157 -17.12 7.22 10.43
N ASN A 158 -17.14 6.85 9.14
CA ASN A 158 -18.34 6.38 8.47
C ASN A 158 -18.92 5.14 9.17
N CYS A 159 -18.05 4.21 9.59
CA CYS A 159 -18.42 3.00 10.33
C CYS A 159 -18.82 3.23 11.81
N GLY A 160 -18.98 4.48 12.25
CA GLY A 160 -19.52 4.82 13.58
C GLY A 160 -18.48 4.92 14.70
N LEU A 161 -17.18 5.05 14.39
CA LEU A 161 -16.15 5.17 15.42
C LEU A 161 -16.37 6.37 16.35
N VAL A 162 -16.93 7.48 15.85
CA VAL A 162 -17.18 8.69 16.65
C VAL A 162 -18.15 8.41 17.81
N ASP A 163 -19.24 7.69 17.54
CA ASP A 163 -20.23 7.33 18.57
C ASP A 163 -19.63 6.37 19.59
N LEU A 164 -18.82 5.40 19.13
CA LEU A 164 -18.07 4.50 20.01
C LEU A 164 -17.09 5.26 20.89
N MET A 165 -16.41 6.28 20.36
CA MET A 165 -15.52 7.13 21.13
C MET A 165 -16.26 7.95 22.20
N GLN A 166 -17.44 8.49 21.88
CA GLN A 166 -18.24 9.24 22.86
C GLN A 166 -18.66 8.38 24.05
N ALA A 167 -18.98 7.11 23.81
CA ALA A 167 -19.33 6.15 24.86
C ALA A 167 -18.12 5.57 25.60
N ALA A 168 -16.89 5.81 25.14
CA ALA A 168 -15.69 5.16 25.65
C ALA A 168 -14.97 5.95 26.76
N GLY A 169 -14.25 5.22 27.61
CA GLY A 169 -13.35 5.81 28.60
C GLY A 169 -12.15 6.51 27.97
N ALA A 170 -11.48 7.39 28.71
CA ALA A 170 -10.35 8.20 28.21
C ALA A 170 -9.24 7.38 27.52
N ALA A 171 -8.86 6.24 28.08
CA ALA A 171 -7.81 5.39 27.49
C ALA A 171 -8.20 4.79 26.12
N GLN A 172 -9.47 4.44 25.92
CA GLN A 172 -9.97 3.94 24.64
C GLN A 172 -10.09 5.07 23.62
N ARG A 173 -10.55 6.25 24.04
CA ARG A 173 -10.60 7.45 23.19
C ARG A 173 -9.21 7.81 22.67
N ASN A 174 -8.19 7.86 23.54
CA ASN A 174 -6.82 8.17 23.11
C ASN A 174 -6.25 7.16 22.09
N ARG A 175 -6.65 5.88 22.18
CA ARG A 175 -6.27 4.87 21.17
C ARG A 175 -7.01 5.07 19.86
N ALA A 176 -8.30 5.37 19.92
CA ALA A 176 -9.11 5.64 18.73
C ALA A 176 -8.66 6.93 18.01
N GLU A 177 -8.22 7.96 18.74
CA GLU A 177 -7.64 9.18 18.18
C GLU A 177 -6.44 8.86 17.27
N LYS A 178 -5.54 7.95 17.68
CA LYS A 178 -4.41 7.52 16.84
C LYS A 178 -4.86 6.91 15.50
N LEU A 179 -6.02 6.26 15.46
CA LEU A 179 -6.54 5.64 14.25
C LEU A 179 -7.09 6.66 13.23
N ILE A 180 -7.43 7.88 13.68
CA ILE A 180 -8.13 8.88 12.86
C ILE A 180 -7.36 10.19 12.68
N LEU A 181 -6.39 10.49 13.54
CA LEU A 181 -5.59 11.70 13.42
C LEU A 181 -4.66 11.62 12.20
N GLU A 182 -4.64 12.71 11.43
CA GLU A 182 -3.90 12.82 10.15
C GLU A 182 -2.40 12.58 10.30
N HIS A 183 -1.79 13.09 11.38
CA HIS A 183 -0.36 12.91 11.67
C HIS A 183 -0.01 11.55 12.29
N GLU A 184 -1.01 10.71 12.52
CA GLU A 184 -0.86 9.32 12.99
C GLU A 184 -1.24 8.38 11.83
N MET A 185 -2.27 7.54 12.00
CA MET A 185 -2.68 6.57 10.99
C MET A 185 -3.78 7.10 10.06
N GLY A 186 -4.47 8.18 10.44
CA GLY A 186 -5.76 8.55 9.86
C GLY A 186 -5.73 8.89 8.38
N GLU A 187 -4.65 9.50 7.91
CA GLU A 187 -4.48 9.89 6.50
C GLU A 187 -3.54 8.93 5.77
N LEU A 188 -2.45 8.49 6.40
CA LEU A 188 -1.48 7.59 5.77
C LEU A 188 -2.09 6.23 5.42
N PHE A 189 -2.84 5.63 6.35
CA PHE A 189 -3.57 4.39 6.09
C PHE A 189 -4.77 4.64 5.20
N LYS A 190 -4.98 3.72 4.27
CA LYS A 190 -6.10 3.71 3.34
C LYS A 190 -6.85 2.40 3.48
N VAL A 191 -8.10 2.44 3.05
CA VAL A 191 -8.95 1.27 2.94
C VAL A 191 -9.43 1.19 1.50
N ILE A 192 -9.19 0.06 0.83
CA ILE A 192 -9.74 -0.23 -0.50
C ILE A 192 -10.68 -1.43 -0.41
N ALA A 193 -11.83 -1.31 -1.07
CA ALA A 193 -12.84 -2.33 -1.18
C ALA A 193 -12.97 -2.78 -2.64
N LEU A 194 -12.75 -4.07 -2.89
CA LEU A 194 -12.97 -4.72 -4.18
C LEU A 194 -14.05 -5.79 -4.02
N GLY A 195 -14.94 -5.99 -4.99
CA GLY A 195 -15.99 -6.99 -4.82
C GLY A 195 -16.65 -7.48 -6.09
N ARG A 196 -17.63 -8.36 -5.91
CA ARG A 196 -18.41 -8.96 -7.00
C ARG A 196 -19.82 -9.28 -6.51
N GLY A 197 -20.83 -8.91 -7.30
CA GLY A 197 -22.23 -9.26 -7.01
C GLY A 197 -22.74 -8.66 -5.69
N LEU A 198 -22.38 -7.40 -5.45
CA LEU A 198 -22.87 -6.56 -4.35
C LEU A 198 -23.58 -5.36 -4.96
N ASP A 199 -24.87 -5.20 -4.66
CA ASP A 199 -25.72 -4.15 -5.24
C ASP A 199 -25.88 -2.93 -4.32
N GLU A 200 -25.50 -3.07 -3.05
CA GLU A 200 -25.63 -2.02 -2.05
C GLU A 200 -24.33 -1.25 -1.86
N PRO A 201 -24.37 0.09 -1.76
CA PRO A 201 -23.21 0.89 -1.46
C PRO A 201 -22.67 0.57 -0.06
N LEU A 202 -21.35 0.53 0.08
CA LEU A 202 -20.69 0.20 1.33
C LEU A 202 -20.66 1.42 2.26
N LEU A 203 -21.20 1.26 3.47
CA LEU A 203 -21.34 2.33 4.46
C LEU A 203 -20.01 3.05 4.74
N GLY A 204 -18.89 2.29 4.79
CA GLY A 204 -17.55 2.82 5.09
C GLY A 204 -17.04 3.84 4.06
N PHE A 205 -17.65 3.92 2.89
CA PHE A 205 -17.27 4.81 1.79
C PHE A 205 -18.36 5.85 1.49
N ALA A 206 -19.38 5.98 2.34
CA ALA A 206 -20.49 6.91 2.11
C ALA A 206 -20.07 8.39 2.05
N ARG A 207 -18.96 8.75 2.72
CA ARG A 207 -18.37 10.10 2.68
C ARG A 207 -16.85 10.02 2.56
N GLY A 208 -16.27 10.93 1.79
CA GLY A 208 -14.82 11.02 1.62
C GLY A 208 -14.23 9.87 0.78
N ASP A 209 -15.05 9.25 -0.07
CA ASP A 209 -14.53 8.33 -1.09
C ASP A 209 -13.61 9.07 -2.07
N ARG A 210 -12.46 8.46 -2.34
CA ARG A 210 -11.36 8.96 -3.16
C ARG A 210 -11.09 8.05 -4.35
N SER A 211 -12.04 7.19 -4.74
CA SER A 211 -11.86 6.27 -5.88
C SER A 211 -11.50 7.01 -7.18
N HIS A 212 -11.97 8.25 -7.34
CA HIS A 212 -11.61 9.15 -8.45
C HIS A 212 -10.14 9.62 -8.45
N ARG A 213 -9.37 9.36 -7.39
CA ARG A 213 -7.95 9.73 -7.26
C ARG A 213 -7.00 8.55 -7.46
N LEU A 214 -7.51 7.38 -7.81
CA LEU A 214 -6.71 6.19 -8.10
C LEU A 214 -6.22 6.19 -9.55
#